data_AF-A0A9P0AYG9-F1
#
_entry.id   AF-A0A9P0AYG9-F1
#
_cell.length_a   1.000
_cell.length_b   1.000
_cell.length_c   1.000
_cell.angle_alpha   90.00
_cell.angle_beta   90.00
_cell.angle_gamma   90.00
#
_symmetry.space_group_name_H-M   'P 1'
#
loop_
_entity.id
_entity.type
_entity.pdbx_description
1 polymer ?
#
loop_
_entity_poly.entity_id
_entity_poly.type
_entity_poly.pdbx_seq_one_letter_code
_entity_poly.pdbx_strand_id
1 'polypeptide(L)'
;MDGRGQEAILLGLKVDGFCENQVFEFQGCYYHGCLRCFKHHRDEPLTDDPTESMNFRYESTVAKIERLKTAGYNVIEKWECDFRREMHENTEIGKYVQNNSLLSHSPLNPRDAFYGGRTGNCRTYYRALWDEKIKYLGHYTPK
;
A
#
# COMPACT_ATOMS: atom_id res chain seq x y z
N MET A 1 16.37 -13.96 -11.55
CA MET A 1 15.57 -12.92 -10.87
C MET A 1 15.37 -13.37 -9.44
N ASP A 2 16.31 -13.01 -8.57
CA ASP A 2 16.28 -13.27 -7.14
C ASP A 2 15.60 -12.09 -6.44
N GLY A 3 14.35 -12.32 -6.00
CA GLY A 3 13.50 -11.36 -5.29
C GLY A 3 14.02 -11.04 -3.88
N ARG A 4 15.18 -10.40 -3.80
CA ARG A 4 15.66 -9.76 -2.56
C ARG A 4 15.18 -8.32 -2.57
N GLY A 5 13.95 -8.14 -2.07
CA GLY A 5 13.27 -6.85 -1.88
C GLY A 5 14.05 -5.93 -0.94
N GLN A 6 15.09 -5.31 -1.46
CA GLN A 6 15.64 -4.09 -0.91
C GLN A 6 14.77 -2.94 -1.45
N GLU A 7 14.27 -2.09 -0.55
CA GLU A 7 13.60 -0.85 -0.94
C GLU A 7 14.56 -0.05 -1.82
N ALA A 8 14.18 0.19 -3.07
CA ALA A 8 14.99 1.00 -3.98
C ALA A 8 14.87 2.47 -3.53
N ILE A 9 16.03 3.11 -3.34
CA ILE A 9 16.12 4.53 -2.98
C ILE A 9 16.84 5.26 -4.11
N LEU A 10 16.14 6.23 -4.73
CA LEU A 10 16.66 7.06 -5.81
C LEU A 10 16.56 8.52 -5.39
N LEU A 11 17.66 9.27 -5.44
CA LEU A 11 17.70 10.69 -5.02
C LEU A 11 17.23 10.92 -3.56
N GLY A 12 17.38 9.91 -2.70
CA GLY A 12 16.88 9.94 -1.32
C GLY A 12 15.36 9.69 -1.20
N LEU A 13 14.67 9.36 -2.29
CA LEU A 13 13.26 8.99 -2.32
C LEU A 13 13.11 7.47 -2.40
N LYS A 14 12.21 6.90 -1.59
CA LYS A 14 11.82 5.50 -1.73
C LYS A 14 10.91 5.32 -2.94
N VAL A 15 11.11 4.27 -3.73
CA VAL A 15 10.27 3.92 -4.89
C VAL A 15 9.77 2.48 -4.78
N ASP A 16 8.60 2.19 -5.36
CA ASP A 16 7.97 0.86 -5.24
C ASP A 16 8.68 -0.20 -6.10
N GLY A 17 9.23 0.22 -7.24
CA GLY A 17 10.03 -0.63 -8.11
C GLY A 17 11.02 0.16 -8.95
N PHE A 18 12.15 -0.46 -9.25
CA PHE A 18 13.17 0.12 -10.11
C PHE A 18 13.82 -0.97 -10.97
N CYS A 19 13.88 -0.74 -12.28
CA CYS A 19 14.55 -1.62 -13.24
C CYS A 19 15.20 -0.77 -14.33
N GLU A 20 16.51 -0.87 -14.48
CA GLU A 20 17.29 -0.09 -15.45
C GLU A 20 17.09 1.43 -15.31
N ASN A 21 16.34 2.07 -16.22
CA ASN A 21 15.97 3.49 -16.14
C ASN A 21 14.47 3.70 -15.86
N GLN A 22 13.74 2.63 -15.55
CA GLN A 22 12.30 2.66 -15.27
C GLN A 22 12.06 2.65 -13.77
N VAL A 23 11.26 3.60 -13.31
CA VAL A 23 10.78 3.68 -11.94
C VAL A 23 9.29 3.36 -11.96
N PHE A 24 8.87 2.38 -11.16
CA PHE A 24 7.48 1.97 -11.02
C PHE A 24 6.93 2.53 -9.71
N GLU A 25 5.78 3.18 -9.80
CA GLU A 25 5.12 3.82 -8.66
C GLU A 25 3.63 3.45 -8.65
N PHE A 26 3.16 2.86 -7.56
CA PHE A 26 1.77 2.52 -7.34
C PHE A 26 1.14 3.48 -6.33
N GLN A 27 0.34 4.42 -6.84
CA GLN A 27 -0.24 5.49 -6.04
C GLN A 27 -1.52 5.03 -5.34
N GLY A 28 -1.38 4.55 -4.10
CA GLY A 28 -2.50 4.27 -3.21
C GLY A 28 -3.35 5.53 -2.99
N CYS A 29 -4.64 5.49 -3.31
CA CYS A 29 -5.42 6.71 -3.52
C CYS A 29 -5.52 7.61 -2.28
N TYR A 30 -5.60 7.00 -1.09
CA TYR A 30 -5.69 7.73 0.18
C TYR A 30 -4.35 8.36 0.58
N TYR A 31 -3.27 7.58 0.50
CA TYR A 31 -1.94 8.00 0.93
C TYR A 31 -1.28 9.00 -0.02
N HIS A 32 -1.72 9.04 -1.28
CA HIS A 32 -1.15 9.90 -2.32
C HIS A 32 -2.14 10.97 -2.82
N GLY A 33 -3.27 11.18 -2.13
CA GLY A 33 -4.13 12.33 -2.38
C GLY A 33 -4.92 12.30 -3.70
N CYS A 34 -5.37 11.14 -4.17
CA CYS A 34 -6.01 11.00 -5.50
C CYS A 34 -7.17 11.99 -5.74
N LEU A 35 -7.06 12.81 -6.80
CA LEU A 35 -8.08 13.80 -7.18
C LEU A 35 -9.43 13.18 -7.60
N ARG A 36 -9.42 11.94 -8.11
CA ARG A 36 -10.64 11.26 -8.58
C ARG A 36 -11.46 10.68 -7.42
N CYS A 37 -10.79 10.14 -6.41
CA CYS A 37 -11.44 9.47 -5.28
C CYS A 37 -11.83 10.43 -4.15
N PHE A 38 -11.05 11.50 -3.94
CA PHE A 38 -11.25 12.43 -2.82
C PHE A 38 -11.44 13.85 -3.36
N LYS A 39 -12.67 14.20 -3.74
CA LYS A 39 -12.97 15.44 -4.51
C LYS A 39 -13.21 16.68 -3.66
N HIS A 40 -13.61 16.50 -2.40
CA HIS A 40 -14.08 17.58 -1.53
C HIS A 40 -13.21 17.67 -0.29
N HIS A 41 -13.26 18.83 0.39
CA HIS A 41 -12.61 19.04 1.69
C HIS A 41 -11.11 18.70 1.70
N ARG A 42 -10.42 18.96 0.57
CA ARG A 42 -9.06 18.46 0.35
C ARG A 42 -7.98 19.20 1.13
N ASP A 43 -8.29 20.39 1.61
CA ASP A 43 -7.42 21.20 2.47
C ASP A 43 -7.70 20.98 3.96
N GLU A 44 -8.75 20.21 4.30
CA GLU A 44 -9.05 19.90 5.69
C GLU A 44 -8.03 18.88 6.23
N PRO A 45 -7.64 19.00 7.52
CA PRO A 45 -6.79 18.02 8.18
C PRO A 45 -7.36 16.62 8.13
N LEU A 46 -6.50 15.61 7.93
CA LEU A 46 -6.93 14.22 7.96
C LEU A 46 -7.21 13.74 9.39
N THR A 47 -8.10 12.76 9.51
CA THR A 47 -8.50 12.23 10.83
C THR A 47 -7.44 11.32 11.45
N ASP A 48 -6.66 10.62 10.62
CA ASP A 48 -5.55 9.76 11.05
C ASP A 48 -4.25 10.53 11.28
N ASP A 49 -4.02 11.59 10.49
CA ASP A 49 -2.91 12.53 10.66
C ASP A 49 -3.36 13.99 10.46
N PRO A 50 -3.64 14.72 11.56
CA PRO A 50 -4.07 16.12 11.48
C PRO A 50 -3.01 17.10 10.95
N THR A 51 -1.76 16.66 10.73
CA THR A 51 -0.72 17.48 10.13
C THR A 51 -0.74 17.46 8.60
N GLU A 52 -1.48 16.52 8.01
CA GLU A 52 -1.61 16.35 6.56
C GLU A 52 -3.02 16.69 6.07
N SER A 53 -3.13 16.95 4.77
CA SER A 53 -4.39 17.07 4.03
C SER A 53 -4.32 16.27 2.72
N MET A 54 -5.45 16.04 2.06
CA MET A 54 -5.44 15.34 0.77
C MET A 54 -4.70 16.13 -0.32
N ASN A 55 -4.73 17.47 -0.26
CA ASN A 55 -3.93 18.31 -1.14
C ASN A 55 -2.44 18.21 -0.81
N PHE A 56 -2.06 18.25 0.46
CA PHE A 56 -0.65 18.07 0.85
C PHE A 56 -0.07 16.74 0.34
N ARG A 57 -0.82 15.63 0.51
CA ARG A 57 -0.42 14.31 -0.01
C ARG A 57 -0.28 14.29 -1.53
N TYR A 58 -1.21 14.93 -2.24
CA TYR A 58 -1.18 15.03 -3.69
C TYR A 58 0.02 15.84 -4.18
N GLU A 59 0.26 17.01 -3.60
CA GLU A 59 1.39 17.88 -3.94
C GLU A 59 2.73 17.18 -3.68
N SER A 60 2.85 16.50 -2.54
CA SER A 60 4.03 15.69 -2.22
C SER A 60 4.27 14.57 -3.24
N THR A 61 3.19 13.92 -3.69
CA THR A 61 3.24 12.90 -4.74
C THR A 61 3.72 13.50 -6.06
N VAL A 62 3.12 14.60 -6.52
CA VAL A 62 3.51 15.28 -7.76
C VAL A 62 4.97 15.72 -7.70
N ALA A 63 5.40 16.34 -6.60
CA ALA A 63 6.78 16.79 -6.42
C ALA A 63 7.78 15.62 -6.47
N LYS A 64 7.44 14.46 -5.87
CA LYS A 64 8.25 13.23 -5.97
C LYS A 64 8.38 12.78 -7.43
N ILE A 65 7.26 12.68 -8.14
CA ILE A 65 7.23 12.21 -9.54
C ILE A 65 8.00 13.17 -10.47
N GLU A 66 7.79 14.49 -10.31
CA GLU A 66 8.50 15.50 -11.08
C GLU A 66 10.00 15.47 -10.85
N ARG A 67 10.43 15.28 -9.59
CA ARG A 67 11.85 15.15 -9.25
C ARG A 67 12.50 13.94 -9.93
N LEU A 68 11.81 12.80 -9.96
CA LEU A 68 12.29 11.59 -10.64
C LEU A 68 12.37 11.81 -12.16
N LYS A 69 11.32 12.37 -12.77
CA LYS A 69 11.28 12.67 -14.21
C LYS A 69 12.38 13.66 -14.61
N THR A 70 12.58 14.72 -13.82
CA THR A 70 13.61 15.75 -14.06
C THR A 70 15.03 15.18 -13.98
N ALA A 71 15.23 14.14 -13.17
CA ALA A 71 16.51 13.43 -13.09
C ALA A 71 16.76 12.44 -14.24
N GLY A 72 15.83 12.33 -15.21
CA GLY A 72 15.98 11.51 -16.41
C GLY A 72 15.40 10.09 -16.32
N TYR A 73 14.70 9.76 -15.22
CA TYR A 73 14.04 8.47 -15.09
C TYR A 73 12.74 8.41 -15.89
N ASN A 74 12.47 7.23 -16.47
CA ASN A 74 11.17 6.92 -17.05
C ASN A 74 10.22 6.42 -15.95
N VAL A 75 9.37 7.31 -15.44
CA VAL A 75 8.43 6.98 -14.36
C VAL A 75 7.14 6.41 -14.93
N ILE A 76 6.82 5.17 -14.57
CA ILE A 76 5.58 4.46 -14.88
C ILE A 76 4.73 4.46 -13.62
N GLU A 77 3.70 5.30 -13.60
CA GLU A 77 2.77 5.42 -12.48
C GLU A 77 1.47 4.67 -12.72
N LYS A 78 0.90 4.09 -11.66
CA LYS A 78 -0.45 3.54 -11.67
C LYS A 78 -1.19 3.94 -10.40
N TRP A 79 -2.34 4.59 -10.56
CA TRP A 79 -3.23 4.89 -9.45
C TRP A 79 -4.09 3.69 -9.09
N GLU A 80 -4.28 3.47 -7.78
CA GLU A 80 -5.06 2.36 -7.25
C GLU A 80 -6.47 2.28 -7.85
N CYS A 81 -7.17 3.41 -7.97
CA CYS A 81 -8.53 3.42 -8.51
C CYS A 81 -8.58 3.03 -10.00
N ASP A 82 -7.54 3.35 -10.77
CA ASP A 82 -7.48 2.96 -12.18
C ASP A 82 -7.16 1.49 -12.32
N PHE A 83 -6.24 0.99 -11.48
CA PHE A 83 -5.95 -0.44 -11.42
C PHE A 83 -7.18 -1.26 -11.01
N ARG A 84 -7.93 -0.83 -9.98
CA ARG A 84 -9.19 -1.48 -9.57
C ARG A 84 -10.24 -1.45 -10.67
N ARG A 85 -10.36 -0.35 -11.41
CA ARG A 85 -11.28 -0.24 -12.54
C ARG A 85 -10.90 -1.23 -13.65
N GLU A 86 -9.63 -1.28 -14.05
CA GLU A 86 -9.14 -2.20 -15.07
C GLU A 86 -9.28 -3.67 -14.67
N MET A 87 -9.08 -3.99 -13.40
CA MET A 87 -9.34 -5.32 -12.84
C MET A 87 -10.80 -5.76 -13.04
N HIS A 88 -11.74 -4.81 -13.01
CA HIS A 88 -13.16 -5.09 -13.19
C HIS A 88 -13.58 -5.09 -14.66
N GLU A 89 -13.01 -4.19 -15.48
CA GLU A 89 -13.35 -4.03 -16.89
C GLU A 89 -12.66 -5.06 -17.79
N ASN A 90 -11.46 -5.51 -17.42
CA ASN A 90 -10.67 -6.46 -18.18
C ASN A 90 -10.56 -7.80 -17.44
N THR A 91 -11.32 -8.78 -17.92
CA THR A 91 -11.37 -10.12 -17.32
C THR A 91 -10.01 -10.82 -17.30
N GLU A 92 -9.10 -10.52 -18.23
CA GLU A 92 -7.77 -11.14 -18.27
C GLU A 92 -6.86 -10.59 -17.18
N ILE A 93 -6.89 -9.28 -16.93
CA ILE A 93 -6.16 -8.66 -15.81
C ILE A 93 -6.72 -9.18 -14.48
N GLY A 94 -8.05 -9.21 -14.34
CA GLY A 94 -8.72 -9.75 -13.16
C GLY A 94 -8.32 -11.19 -12.85
N LYS A 95 -8.36 -12.08 -13.85
CA LYS A 95 -7.92 -13.48 -13.71
C LYS A 95 -6.43 -13.60 -13.40
N TYR A 96 -5.59 -12.79 -14.06
CA TYR A 96 -4.15 -12.82 -13.82
C TYR A 96 -3.84 -12.51 -12.35
N VAL A 97 -4.42 -11.44 -11.81
CA VAL A 97 -4.16 -11.05 -10.41
C VAL A 97 -4.71 -12.07 -9.42
N GLN A 98 -5.89 -12.65 -9.67
CA GLN A 98 -6.46 -13.68 -8.79
C GLN A 98 -5.67 -14.99 -8.80
N ASN A 99 -5.14 -15.40 -9.96
CA ASN A 99 -4.50 -16.70 -10.15
C ASN A 99 -2.96 -16.64 -10.02
N ASN A 100 -2.36 -15.46 -9.95
CA ASN A 100 -0.92 -15.32 -9.82
C ASN A 100 -0.49 -15.59 -8.37
N SER A 101 0.28 -16.66 -8.15
CA SER A 101 0.78 -17.09 -6.84
C SER A 101 1.69 -16.06 -6.14
N LEU A 102 2.27 -15.11 -6.88
CA LEU A 102 3.06 -14.01 -6.30
C LEU A 102 2.17 -12.88 -5.74
N LEU A 103 0.93 -12.78 -6.21
CA LEU A 103 -0.04 -11.76 -5.79
C LEU A 103 -1.12 -12.34 -4.88
N SER A 104 -1.39 -13.64 -5.01
CA SER A 104 -2.19 -14.45 -4.10
C SER A 104 -1.45 -14.62 -2.78
N HIS A 105 -1.58 -13.60 -1.93
CA HIS A 105 -1.15 -13.73 -0.56
C HIS A 105 -2.25 -14.52 0.16
N SER A 106 -1.90 -15.71 0.66
CA SER A 106 -2.66 -16.32 1.75
C SER A 106 -2.92 -15.22 2.80
N PRO A 107 -4.12 -15.16 3.40
CA PRO A 107 -4.40 -14.20 4.47
C PRO A 107 -3.23 -14.19 5.46
N LEU A 108 -2.72 -13.00 5.79
CA LEU A 108 -1.59 -12.86 6.71
C LEU A 108 -1.82 -13.78 7.90
N ASN A 109 -0.90 -14.71 8.13
CA ASN A 109 -0.99 -15.59 9.27
C ASN A 109 -0.76 -14.73 10.51
N PRO A 110 -1.76 -14.53 11.39
CA PRO A 110 -1.60 -13.66 12.55
C PRO A 110 -0.47 -14.13 13.47
N ARG A 111 -0.07 -15.41 13.37
CA ARG A 111 1.06 -15.97 14.12
C ARG A 111 2.42 -15.42 13.65
N ASP A 112 2.56 -15.05 12.38
CA ASP A 112 3.81 -14.54 11.84
C ASP A 112 4.10 -13.12 12.36
N ALA A 113 3.07 -12.38 12.79
CA ALA A 113 3.20 -11.09 13.46
C ALA A 113 3.93 -11.18 14.82
N PHE A 114 4.00 -12.36 15.46
CA PHE A 114 4.78 -12.54 16.69
C PHE A 114 6.28 -12.72 16.44
N TYR A 115 6.67 -13.04 15.21
CA TYR A 115 8.06 -13.38 14.85
C TYR A 115 8.67 -12.42 13.81
N GLY A 116 7.89 -11.50 13.23
CA GLY A 116 8.35 -10.48 12.29
C GLY A 116 8.59 -9.12 12.95
N GLY A 117 9.84 -8.63 12.91
CA GLY A 117 10.29 -7.40 13.59
C GLY A 117 9.75 -6.06 13.07
N ARG A 118 8.60 -6.02 12.39
CA ARG A 118 7.94 -4.77 11.98
C ARG A 118 6.52 -4.76 12.54
N THR A 119 6.35 -3.94 13.59
CA THR A 119 5.09 -3.61 14.29
C THR A 119 4.65 -4.64 15.33
N GLY A 120 4.94 -4.36 16.59
CA GLY A 120 4.39 -5.10 17.73
C GLY A 120 2.91 -4.81 17.92
N ASN A 121 2.04 -5.58 17.26
CA ASN A 121 0.58 -5.49 17.44
C ASN A 121 0.10 -6.26 18.70
N CYS A 122 0.90 -6.22 19.77
CA CYS A 122 0.67 -6.99 20.99
C CYS A 122 0.17 -6.08 22.10
N ARG A 123 -1.11 -6.19 22.47
CA ARG A 123 -1.62 -5.66 23.74
C ARG A 123 -1.32 -6.70 24.83
N THR A 124 -0.32 -6.44 25.68
CA THR A 124 0.13 -7.41 26.71
C THR A 124 -0.92 -7.66 27.80
N TYR A 125 -1.85 -6.72 28.00
CA TYR A 125 -2.92 -6.84 28.98
C TYR A 125 -4.22 -6.19 28.49
N TYR A 126 -5.32 -6.94 28.56
CA TYR A 126 -6.67 -6.43 28.38
C TYR A 126 -7.60 -7.09 29.39
N ARG A 127 -8.37 -6.28 30.13
CA ARG A 127 -9.45 -6.76 31.00
C ARG A 127 -10.76 -6.63 30.23
N ALA A 128 -11.32 -7.75 29.82
CA ALA A 128 -12.64 -7.79 29.18
C ALA A 128 -13.72 -7.25 30.13
N LEU A 129 -14.63 -6.44 29.60
CA LEU A 129 -15.87 -6.06 30.28
C LEU A 129 -16.88 -7.22 30.23
N TRP A 130 -17.95 -7.12 31.03
CA TRP A 130 -18.93 -8.19 31.26
C TRP A 130 -19.66 -8.70 30.00
N ASP A 131 -19.72 -7.89 28.95
CA ASP A 131 -20.40 -8.14 27.67
C ASP A 131 -19.43 -8.38 26.51
N GLU A 132 -18.13 -8.41 26.79
CA GLU A 132 -17.10 -8.60 25.78
C GLU A 132 -16.66 -10.06 25.65
N LYS A 133 -16.36 -10.48 24.42
CA LYS A 133 -15.77 -11.78 24.12
C LYS A 133 -14.47 -11.59 23.36
N ILE A 134 -13.35 -11.99 23.96
CA ILE A 134 -12.05 -12.03 23.30
C ILE A 134 -12.00 -13.29 22.42
N LYS A 135 -11.78 -13.12 21.11
CA LYS A 135 -11.63 -14.23 20.16
C LYS A 135 -10.17 -14.37 19.75
N TYR A 136 -9.66 -15.60 19.81
CA TYR A 136 -8.35 -15.94 19.26
C TYR A 136 -8.50 -16.36 17.80
N LEU A 137 -7.80 -15.67 16.89
CA LEU A 137 -7.72 -16.05 15.49
C LEU A 137 -6.48 -16.93 15.28
N GLY A 138 -6.69 -18.25 15.23
CA GLY A 138 -5.69 -19.21 14.79
C GLY A 138 -6.12 -19.82 13.46
N HIS A 139 -5.24 -19.82 12.45
CA HIS A 139 -5.47 -20.62 11.24
C HIS A 139 -5.45 -22.10 11.61
N TYR A 140 -6.53 -22.82 11.31
CA TYR A 140 -6.61 -24.28 11.35
C TYR A 140 -6.53 -24.78 9.91
N THR A 141 -5.41 -25.38 9.53
CA THR A 141 -5.33 -26.21 8.33
C THR A 141 -5.69 -27.64 8.72
N PRO A 142 -6.86 -28.18 8.31
CA PRO A 142 -7.11 -29.61 8.41
C PRO A 142 -6.04 -30.35 7.59
N LYS A 143 -5.49 -31.43 8.16
CA LYS A 143 -4.63 -32.36 7.42
C LYS A 143 -5.46 -33.16 6.41
#